data_AF-A0A496N8U6-F1
#
_entry.id   AF-A0A496N8U6-F1
#
_cell.length_a   1.000
_cell.length_b   1.000
_cell.length_c   1.000
_cell.angle_alpha   90.00
_cell.angle_beta   90.00
_cell.angle_gamma   90.00
#
_symmetry.space_group_name_H-M   'P 1'
#
loop_
_entity.id
_entity.type
_entity.pdbx_description
1 polymer ?
#
loop_
_entity_poly.entity_id
_entity_poly.type
_entity_poly.pdbx_seq_one_letter_code
_entity_poly.pdbx_strand_id
1 'polypeptide(L)'
;MKRKCKICGTRFETPYFNRNWCSDACFKEIKQAQYDKAIKKAKEKSVEPKKTVKPVKPLKQYVKIKQRSTTERANLLRQLVIAFNAYIRRRDELLPCISCGTMQANEWHAGHYKTAKAHPELRFNEFNVNKQCHHCNIVLSG
;
A
#
# COMPACT_ATOMS: atom_id res chain seq x y z
N MET A 1 22.55 -50.09 -18.67
CA MET A 1 22.60 -49.82 -17.20
C MET A 1 21.47 -50.56 -16.51
N LYS A 2 21.76 -51.32 -15.44
CA LYS A 2 20.73 -52.02 -14.65
C LYS A 2 20.08 -51.05 -13.65
N ARG A 3 18.76 -50.87 -13.73
CA ARG A 3 17.96 -49.98 -12.86
C ARG A 3 17.08 -50.79 -11.91
N LYS A 4 16.69 -50.20 -10.78
CA LYS A 4 15.78 -50.81 -9.80
C LYS A 4 14.33 -50.41 -10.10
N CYS A 5 13.42 -51.37 -10.14
CA CYS A 5 11.99 -51.12 -10.29
C CYS A 5 11.42 -50.42 -9.05
N LYS A 6 10.59 -49.38 -9.25
CA LYS A 6 9.96 -48.64 -8.15
C LYS A 6 8.85 -49.41 -7.42
N ILE A 7 8.29 -50.44 -8.05
CA ILE A 7 7.20 -51.25 -7.49
C ILE A 7 7.77 -52.48 -6.79
N CYS A 8 8.34 -53.42 -7.54
CA CYS A 8 8.80 -54.70 -6.99
C CYS A 8 10.28 -54.75 -6.62
N GLY A 9 11.05 -53.68 -6.86
CA GLY A 9 12.46 -53.61 -6.46
C GLY A 9 13.43 -54.47 -7.26
N THR A 10 12.97 -55.22 -8.27
CA THR A 10 13.84 -56.03 -9.13
C THR A 10 14.77 -55.16 -9.97
N ARG A 11 15.97 -55.68 -10.26
CA ARG A 11 16.92 -55.02 -11.18
C ARG A 11 16.60 -55.44 -12.61
N PHE A 12 16.41 -54.47 -13.50
CA PHE A 12 16.08 -54.70 -14.91
C PHE A 12 16.92 -53.81 -15.81
N GLU A 13 17.07 -54.23 -17.07
CA GLU A 13 17.76 -53.47 -18.10
C GLU A 13 16.77 -52.67 -18.93
N THR A 14 17.14 -51.43 -19.23
CA THR A 14 16.34 -50.59 -20.11
C THR A 14 17.24 -49.62 -20.86
N PRO A 15 16.97 -49.37 -22.15
CA PRO A 15 17.67 -48.34 -22.91
C PRO A 15 17.17 -46.92 -22.55
N TYR A 16 16.04 -46.78 -21.85
CA TYR A 16 15.41 -45.49 -21.57
C TYR A 16 15.78 -44.98 -20.17
N PHE A 17 16.27 -43.73 -20.10
CA PHE A 17 16.68 -43.12 -18.84
C PHE A 17 15.52 -42.81 -17.88
N ASN A 18 14.30 -42.60 -18.39
CA ASN A 18 13.12 -42.28 -17.61
C ASN A 18 12.29 -43.51 -17.19
N ARG A 19 12.63 -44.71 -17.66
CA ARG A 19 11.92 -45.95 -17.29
C ARG A 19 12.39 -46.43 -15.92
N ASN A 20 11.44 -46.56 -15.00
CA ASN A 20 11.68 -46.95 -13.61
C ASN A 20 10.79 -48.11 -13.14
N TRP A 21 10.24 -48.89 -14.08
CA TRP A 21 9.45 -50.10 -13.86
C TRP A 21 9.98 -51.23 -14.74
N CYS A 22 9.95 -52.46 -14.23
CA CYS A 22 10.46 -53.64 -14.94
C CYS A 22 9.47 -54.24 -15.95
N SER A 23 8.16 -54.12 -15.72
CA SER A 23 7.10 -54.77 -16.50
C SER A 23 5.84 -53.89 -16.60
N ASP A 24 4.94 -54.23 -17.52
CA ASP A 24 3.69 -53.49 -17.73
C ASP A 24 2.77 -53.53 -16.51
N ALA A 25 2.82 -54.61 -15.73
CA ALA A 25 2.13 -54.69 -14.44
C ALA A 25 2.63 -53.58 -13.49
N CYS A 26 3.94 -53.48 -13.30
CA CYS A 26 4.53 -52.42 -12.48
C CYS A 26 4.28 -51.01 -13.06
N PHE A 27 4.16 -50.86 -14.39
CA PHE A 27 3.79 -49.59 -14.99
C PHE A 27 2.36 -49.16 -14.62
N LYS A 28 1.41 -50.09 -14.72
CA LYS A 28 0.00 -49.86 -14.38
C LYS A 28 -0.14 -49.45 -12.92
N GLU A 29 0.58 -50.10 -12.00
CA GLU A 29 0.57 -49.74 -10.58
C GLU A 29 1.11 -48.32 -10.31
N ILE A 30 2.20 -47.93 -10.98
CA ILE A 30 2.72 -46.56 -10.88
C ILE A 30 1.67 -45.55 -11.36
N LYS A 31 1.01 -45.85 -12.49
CA LYS A 31 -0.03 -44.97 -13.05
C LYS A 31 -1.26 -44.87 -12.14
N GLN A 32 -1.69 -45.98 -11.55
CA GLN A 32 -2.79 -45.99 -10.60
C GLN A 32 -2.48 -45.14 -9.37
N ALA A 33 -1.30 -45.31 -8.77
CA ALA A 33 -0.88 -44.52 -7.62
C ALA A 33 -0.78 -43.01 -7.92
N GLN A 34 -0.44 -42.63 -9.15
CA GLN A 34 -0.46 -41.24 -9.60
C GLN A 34 -1.90 -40.69 -9.72
N TYR A 35 -2.80 -41.49 -10.27
CA TYR A 35 -4.21 -41.14 -10.42
C TYR A 35 -4.90 -40.96 -9.06
N ASP A 36 -4.68 -41.88 -8.11
CA ASP A 36 -5.25 -41.82 -6.77
C ASP A 36 -4.77 -40.58 -6.00
N LYS A 37 -3.49 -40.21 -6.15
CA LYS A 37 -2.94 -38.97 -5.58
C LYS A 37 -3.56 -37.72 -6.19
N ALA A 38 -3.85 -37.73 -7.49
CA ALA A 38 -4.51 -36.61 -8.15
C ALA A 38 -5.96 -36.44 -7.66
N ILE A 39 -6.70 -37.54 -7.50
CA ILE A 39 -8.05 -37.52 -6.94
C ILE A 39 -8.06 -37.01 -5.49
N LYS A 40 -7.16 -37.48 -4.64
CA LYS A 40 -7.07 -37.01 -3.24
C LYS A 40 -6.83 -35.49 -3.17
N LYS A 41 -5.88 -34.96 -3.95
CA LYS A 41 -5.63 -33.51 -4.04
C LYS A 41 -6.83 -32.72 -4.58
N ALA A 42 -7.59 -33.28 -5.52
CA ALA A 42 -8.79 -32.63 -6.04
C ALA A 42 -9.89 -32.56 -4.98
N LYS A 43 -10.08 -33.63 -4.20
CA LYS A 43 -11.04 -33.68 -3.09
C LYS A 43 -10.67 -32.73 -1.95
N GLU A 44 -9.40 -32.68 -1.55
CA GLU A 44 -8.90 -31.74 -0.53
C GLU A 44 -9.12 -30.28 -0.95
N LYS A 45 -8.88 -29.92 -2.23
CA LYS A 45 -9.16 -28.58 -2.76
C LYS A 45 -10.64 -28.22 -2.80
N SER A 46 -11.54 -29.21 -2.89
CA SER A 46 -12.99 -28.96 -2.90
C SER A 46 -13.61 -28.78 -1.51
N VAL A 47 -12.87 -29.10 -0.44
CA VAL A 47 -13.36 -29.04 0.96
C VAL A 47 -12.86 -27.77 1.70
N GLU A 48 -12.10 -26.88 1.04
CA GLU A 48 -11.76 -25.58 1.64
C GLU A 48 -13.03 -24.76 1.93
N PRO A 49 -13.17 -24.22 3.15
CA PRO A 49 -14.38 -23.51 3.58
C PRO A 49 -14.57 -22.23 2.75
N LYS A 50 -15.84 -21.88 2.54
CA LYS A 50 -16.32 -20.70 1.81
C LYS A 50 -15.46 -19.47 2.12
N LYS A 51 -14.76 -19.04 1.06
CA LYS A 51 -14.01 -17.80 0.92
C LYS A 51 -14.63 -16.66 1.75
N THR A 52 -13.81 -16.09 2.62
CA THR A 52 -13.86 -14.68 2.99
C THR A 52 -14.22 -13.86 1.75
N VAL A 53 -15.17 -12.93 1.90
CA VAL A 53 -15.57 -11.99 0.85
C VAL A 53 -14.30 -11.34 0.30
N LYS A 54 -13.84 -11.81 -0.88
CA LYS A 54 -12.76 -11.14 -1.59
C LYS A 54 -13.27 -9.74 -1.88
N PRO A 55 -12.55 -8.66 -1.47
CA PRO A 55 -13.00 -7.31 -1.80
C PRO A 55 -13.15 -7.26 -3.31
N VAL A 56 -14.36 -6.96 -3.77
CA VAL A 56 -14.67 -6.75 -5.18
C VAL A 56 -13.66 -5.72 -5.66
N LYS A 57 -12.74 -6.12 -6.55
CA LYS A 57 -11.77 -5.18 -7.12
C LYS A 57 -12.58 -4.05 -7.73
N PRO A 58 -12.47 -2.81 -7.23
CA PRO A 58 -13.25 -1.72 -7.76
C PRO A 58 -13.01 -1.63 -9.27
N LEU A 59 -14.08 -1.50 -10.05
CA LEU A 59 -14.02 -1.32 -11.50
C LEU A 59 -12.95 -0.26 -11.80
N LYS A 60 -12.00 -0.55 -12.70
CA LYS A 60 -10.85 0.35 -13.00
C LYS A 60 -11.27 1.80 -13.24
N GLN A 61 -12.46 2.00 -13.81
CA GLN A 61 -13.08 3.30 -14.00
C GLN A 61 -13.40 4.02 -12.67
N TYR A 62 -13.97 3.32 -11.69
CA TYR A 62 -14.26 3.85 -10.36
C TYR A 62 -12.99 4.25 -9.60
N VAL A 63 -11.94 3.44 -9.71
CA VAL A 63 -10.62 3.76 -9.13
C VAL A 63 -10.02 5.00 -9.77
N LYS A 64 -10.07 5.11 -11.11
CA LYS A 64 -9.56 6.29 -11.83
C LYS A 64 -10.34 7.57 -11.50
N ILE A 65 -11.67 7.50 -11.40
CA ILE A 65 -12.50 8.66 -11.03
C ILE A 65 -12.19 9.10 -9.60
N LYS A 66 -12.13 8.16 -8.64
CA LYS A 66 -11.78 8.46 -7.25
C LYS A 66 -10.35 9.02 -7.13
N GLN A 67 -9.40 8.51 -7.90
CA GLN A 67 -8.03 9.05 -7.94
C GLN A 67 -8.01 10.47 -8.50
N ARG A 68 -8.69 10.72 -9.64
CA ARG A 68 -8.80 12.06 -10.24
C ARG A 68 -9.43 13.07 -9.28
N SER A 69 -10.56 12.72 -8.67
CA SER A 69 -11.23 13.58 -7.69
C SER A 69 -10.37 13.82 -6.44
N THR A 70 -9.59 12.80 -6.02
CA THR A 70 -8.64 12.94 -4.90
C THR A 70 -7.47 13.86 -5.28
N THR A 71 -6.94 13.75 -6.50
CA THR A 71 -5.85 14.63 -6.97
C THR A 71 -6.32 16.07 -7.18
N GLU A 72 -7.52 16.26 -7.71
CA GLU A 72 -8.11 17.59 -7.91
C GLU A 72 -8.38 18.27 -6.57
N ARG A 73 -9.02 17.57 -5.62
CA ARG A 73 -9.23 18.08 -4.26
C ARG A 73 -7.90 18.42 -3.58
N ALA A 74 -6.87 17.58 -3.71
CA ALA A 74 -5.56 17.85 -3.14
C ALA A 74 -4.91 19.10 -3.78
N ASN A 75 -5.08 19.29 -5.10
CA ASN A 75 -4.61 20.49 -5.79
C ASN A 75 -5.32 21.74 -5.30
N LEU A 76 -6.65 21.73 -5.20
CA LEU A 76 -7.44 22.85 -4.68
C LEU A 76 -7.06 23.18 -3.23
N LEU A 77 -6.89 22.16 -2.37
CA LEU A 77 -6.42 22.37 -1.00
C LEU A 77 -5.05 23.02 -0.95
N ARG A 78 -4.10 22.63 -1.81
CA ARG A 78 -2.79 23.28 -1.90
C ARG A 78 -2.90 24.74 -2.32
N GLN A 79 -3.72 25.03 -3.33
CA GLN A 79 -3.95 26.42 -3.78
C GLN A 79 -4.58 27.27 -2.68
N LEU A 80 -5.58 26.73 -1.96
CA LEU A 80 -6.21 27.41 -0.83
C LEU A 80 -5.22 27.70 0.31
N VAL A 81 -4.35 26.74 0.66
CA VAL A 81 -3.32 26.97 1.68
C VAL A 81 -2.36 28.08 1.25
N ILE A 82 -1.92 28.10 -0.01
CA ILE A 82 -1.03 29.15 -0.52
C ILE A 82 -1.72 30.53 -0.46
N ALA A 83 -2.95 30.62 -0.94
CA ALA A 83 -3.73 31.86 -0.95
C ALA A 83 -4.01 32.36 0.47
N PHE A 84 -4.44 31.47 1.37
CA PHE A 84 -4.72 31.79 2.78
C PHE A 84 -3.46 32.25 3.50
N ASN A 85 -2.33 31.56 3.32
CA ASN A 85 -1.06 31.96 3.95
C ASN A 85 -0.54 33.31 3.41
N ALA A 86 -0.77 33.62 2.14
CA ALA A 86 -0.48 34.94 1.58
C ALA A 86 -1.38 36.02 2.20
N TYR A 87 -2.68 35.73 2.34
CA TYR A 87 -3.64 36.60 3.01
C TYR A 87 -3.23 36.91 4.46
N ILE A 88 -2.91 35.91 5.28
CA ILE A 88 -2.51 36.12 6.68
C ILE A 88 -1.28 37.01 6.79
N ARG A 89 -0.25 36.78 5.95
CA ARG A 89 0.97 37.61 5.96
C ARG A 89 0.68 39.06 5.56
N ARG A 90 -0.29 39.28 4.67
CA ARG A 90 -0.72 40.63 4.26
C ARG A 90 -1.58 41.30 5.34
N ARG A 91 -2.51 40.57 5.95
CA ARG A 91 -3.35 41.05 7.07
C ARG A 91 -2.49 41.52 8.24
N ASP A 92 -1.46 40.75 8.57
CA ASP A 92 -0.58 40.99 9.72
C ASP A 92 0.70 41.76 9.32
N GLU A 93 0.77 42.39 8.14
CA GLU A 93 1.99 42.96 7.58
C GLU A 93 2.67 43.96 8.53
N LEU A 94 1.87 44.80 9.20
CA LEU A 94 2.35 45.84 10.12
C LEU A 94 2.50 45.39 11.58
N LEU A 95 2.12 44.15 11.89
CA LEU A 95 2.21 43.62 13.25
C LEU A 95 3.57 42.93 13.49
N PRO A 96 4.07 42.86 14.73
CA PRO A 96 5.24 42.03 15.02
C PRO A 96 4.93 40.53 14.89
N CYS A 97 5.97 39.70 14.97
CA CYS A 97 5.81 38.26 15.19
C CYS A 97 4.94 38.00 16.43
N ILE A 98 3.87 37.23 16.30
CA ILE A 98 2.95 36.95 17.41
C ILE A 98 3.63 36.24 18.59
N SER A 99 4.68 35.45 18.34
CA SER A 99 5.32 34.63 19.37
C SER A 99 6.43 35.36 20.14
N CYS A 100 7.23 36.18 19.45
CA CYS A 100 8.42 36.80 20.05
C CYS A 100 8.47 38.33 19.95
N GLY A 101 7.49 38.97 19.30
CA GLY A 101 7.41 40.43 19.21
C GLY A 101 8.39 41.07 18.23
N THR A 102 9.25 40.31 17.51
CA THR A 102 10.18 40.92 16.55
C THR A 102 9.45 41.58 15.38
N MET A 103 9.95 42.73 14.93
CA MET A 103 9.55 43.40 13.68
C MET A 103 10.47 43.04 12.51
N GLN A 104 11.58 42.36 12.77
CA GLN A 104 12.61 42.04 11.79
C GLN A 104 12.81 40.52 11.73
N ALA A 105 12.68 39.96 10.53
CA ALA A 105 12.92 38.55 10.27
C ALA A 105 13.35 38.36 8.80
N ASN A 106 14.18 37.35 8.54
CA ASN A 106 14.61 37.00 7.18
C ASN A 106 13.44 36.48 6.34
N GLU A 107 12.50 35.76 6.97
CA GLU A 107 11.32 35.21 6.32
C GLU A 107 10.13 35.23 7.29
N TRP A 108 8.95 35.50 6.72
CA TRP A 108 7.67 35.53 7.41
C TRP A 108 6.77 34.40 6.92
N HIS A 109 6.18 33.68 7.87
CA HIS A 109 5.26 32.57 7.63
C HIS A 109 3.89 32.85 8.27
N ALA A 110 2.89 32.07 7.87
CA ALA A 110 1.60 31.98 8.55
C ALA A 110 1.63 30.74 9.45
N GLY A 111 1.90 30.94 10.74
CA GLY A 111 2.02 29.86 11.73
C GLY A 111 0.70 29.56 12.42
N HIS A 112 0.48 28.30 12.79
CA HIS A 112 -0.74 27.81 13.43
C HIS A 112 -0.55 27.71 14.94
N TYR A 113 -1.37 28.37 15.75
CA TYR A 113 -1.37 28.18 17.22
C TYR A 113 -1.72 26.74 17.61
N LYS A 114 -2.71 26.14 16.94
CA LYS A 114 -3.00 24.71 16.96
C LYS A 114 -2.70 24.11 15.61
N THR A 115 -1.75 23.16 15.58
CA THR A 115 -1.24 22.59 14.32
C THR A 115 -2.35 22.06 13.41
N ALA A 116 -2.26 22.34 12.10
CA ALA A 116 -3.24 21.89 11.11
C ALA A 116 -3.31 20.36 10.92
N LYS A 117 -2.34 19.62 11.50
CA LYS A 117 -2.33 18.15 11.53
C LYS A 117 -3.20 17.62 12.66
N ALA A 118 -3.11 18.20 13.86
CA ALA A 118 -3.91 17.80 15.01
C ALA A 118 -5.34 18.37 14.93
N HIS A 119 -5.48 19.59 14.37
CA HIS A 119 -6.74 20.34 14.30
C HIS A 119 -7.03 20.80 12.85
N PRO A 120 -7.37 19.87 11.93
CA PRO A 120 -7.64 20.22 10.53
C PRO A 120 -8.83 21.17 10.36
N GLU A 121 -9.79 21.16 11.28
CA GLU A 121 -10.95 22.06 11.32
C GLU A 121 -10.55 23.53 11.53
N LEU A 122 -9.39 23.78 12.14
CA LEU A 122 -8.86 25.13 12.38
C LEU A 122 -7.87 25.61 11.31
N ARG A 123 -7.68 24.83 10.23
CA ARG A 123 -6.65 25.09 9.21
C ARG A 123 -6.76 26.49 8.58
N PHE A 124 -7.99 26.93 8.34
CA PHE A 124 -8.32 28.21 7.72
C PHE A 124 -9.03 29.16 8.68
N ASN A 125 -8.92 28.91 9.99
CA ASN A 125 -9.46 29.81 11.01
C ASN A 125 -8.44 30.92 11.28
N GLU A 126 -8.82 32.15 10.96
CA GLU A 126 -7.98 33.35 11.09
C GLU A 126 -7.52 33.66 12.52
N PHE A 127 -8.24 33.21 13.54
CA PHE A 127 -7.83 33.32 14.95
C PHE A 127 -6.78 32.29 15.34
N ASN A 128 -6.64 31.21 14.56
CA ASN A 128 -5.65 30.17 14.79
C ASN A 128 -4.36 30.39 13.98
N VAL A 129 -4.37 31.30 12.99
CA VAL A 129 -3.25 31.49 12.06
C VAL A 129 -2.82 32.95 12.02
N ASN A 130 -1.54 33.19 12.31
CA ASN A 130 -0.98 34.53 12.43
C ASN A 130 0.44 34.60 11.85
N LYS A 131 0.92 35.81 11.55
CA LYS A 131 2.29 36.02 11.10
C LYS A 131 3.30 35.61 12.19
N GLN A 132 4.22 34.71 11.81
CA GLN A 132 5.34 34.27 12.64
C GLN A 132 6.65 34.37 11.87
N CYS A 133 7.74 34.69 12.58
CA CYS A 133 9.08 34.68 11.99
C CYS A 133 9.58 33.25 11.79
N HIS A 134 10.55 33.08 10.88
CA HIS A 134 11.19 31.79 10.60
C HIS A 134 11.66 31.05 11.87
N HIS A 135 12.31 31.76 12.79
CA HIS A 135 12.83 31.15 14.01
C HIS A 135 11.70 30.56 14.88
N CYS A 136 10.62 31.31 15.12
CA CYS A 136 9.50 30.81 15.92
C CYS A 136 8.73 29.70 15.22
N ASN A 137 8.44 29.85 13.93
CA ASN A 137 7.59 28.90 13.21
C ASN A 137 8.32 27.60 12.85
N ILE A 138 9.60 27.66 12.45
CA ILE A 138 10.35 26.51 11.93
C ILE A 138 11.35 25.96 12.95
N VAL A 139 12.14 26.83 13.61
CA VAL A 139 13.23 26.37 14.50
C VAL A 139 12.69 25.90 15.85
N LEU A 140 11.78 26.68 16.45
CA LEU A 140 11.18 26.35 17.75
C LEU A 140 9.95 25.44 17.65
N SER A 141 9.57 25.05 16.42
CA SER A 141 8.36 24.27 16.14
C SER A 141 7.10 24.94 16.69
N GLY A 142 6.79 26.13 16.15
CA GLY A 142 5.55 26.86 16.43
C GLY A 142 4.29 26.01 16.25
#